data_AF-A0A4T9T6K9-F1
#
_entry.id   AF-A0A4T9T6K9-F1
#
_cell.length_a   1.000
_cell.length_b   1.000
_cell.length_c   1.000
_cell.angle_alpha   90.00
_cell.angle_beta   90.00
_cell.angle_gamma   90.00
#
_symmetry.space_group_name_H-M   'P 1'
#
loop_
_entity.id
_entity.type
_entity.pdbx_description
1 polymer ?
#
loop_
_entity_poly.entity_id
_entity_poly.type
_entity_poly.pdbx_seq_one_letter_code
_entity_poly.pdbx_strand_id
1 'polypeptide(L)'
;MPYAKGSGKSVVIALGGNALGNTPQEQLELVANTAVHIVDMIAEGINVVVSHGNGPQVGMINNAFDYAAAHDGKTPEMPFPECGAMSQGYIGYQLSQAIL
;
A
#
# COMPACT_ATOMS: atom_id res chain seq x y z
N MET A 1 -14.14 -4.95 -14.89
CA MET A 1 -15.58 -4.83 -14.60
C MET A 1 -15.76 -3.81 -13.48
N PRO A 2 -16.80 -2.96 -13.49
CA PRO A 2 -17.07 -2.06 -12.38
C PRO A 2 -17.45 -2.86 -11.12
N TYR A 3 -17.06 -2.38 -9.94
CA TYR A 3 -17.47 -2.98 -8.68
C TYR A 3 -18.99 -2.93 -8.51
N ALA A 4 -19.60 -4.05 -8.15
CA ALA A 4 -21.01 -4.16 -7.81
C ALA A 4 -21.14 -4.57 -6.34
N LYS A 5 -21.76 -3.70 -5.53
CA LYS A 5 -21.96 -3.95 -4.11
C LYS A 5 -22.97 -5.08 -3.88
N GLY A 6 -22.60 -6.10 -3.11
CA GLY A 6 -23.49 -7.19 -2.69
C GLY A 6 -24.42 -6.79 -1.54
N SER A 7 -25.39 -7.63 -1.21
CA SER A 7 -26.36 -7.40 -0.12
C SER A 7 -25.80 -7.62 1.29
N GLY A 8 -24.58 -8.13 1.42
CA GLY A 8 -23.93 -8.38 2.71
C GLY A 8 -23.48 -7.12 3.45
N LYS A 9 -22.97 -7.31 4.67
CA LYS A 9 -22.45 -6.21 5.51
C LYS A 9 -21.31 -5.47 4.78
N SER A 10 -21.06 -4.22 5.18
CA SER A 10 -19.95 -3.42 4.64
C SER A 10 -18.93 -3.12 5.73
N VAL A 11 -17.66 -3.30 5.42
CA VAL A 11 -16.53 -3.03 6.32
C VAL A 11 -15.48 -2.20 5.60
N VAL A 12 -14.92 -1.22 6.31
CA VAL A 12 -13.72 -0.48 5.89
C VAL A 12 -12.57 -0.95 6.77
N ILE A 13 -11.50 -1.44 6.15
CA ILE A 13 -10.30 -1.90 6.83
C ILE A 13 -9.21 -0.87 6.61
N ALA A 14 -8.66 -0.31 7.69
CA ALA A 14 -7.53 0.61 7.63
C ALA A 14 -6.26 -0.10 8.12
N LEU A 15 -5.38 -0.46 7.19
CA LEU A 15 -4.08 -1.05 7.49
C LEU A 15 -3.11 0.03 7.97
N GLY A 16 -2.54 -0.12 9.16
CA GLY A 16 -1.54 0.84 9.65
C GLY A 16 -0.27 0.83 8.79
N GLY A 17 0.37 1.99 8.60
CA GLY A 17 1.63 2.05 7.82
C GLY A 17 2.75 1.17 8.40
N ASN A 18 2.79 1.01 9.73
CA ASN A 18 3.73 0.12 10.41
C ASN A 18 3.40 -1.37 10.22
N ALA A 19 2.16 -1.70 9.85
CA ALA A 19 1.75 -3.08 9.55
C ALA A 19 2.26 -3.57 8.18
N LEU A 20 2.86 -2.67 7.40
CA LEU A 20 3.41 -2.95 6.08
C LEU A 20 4.93 -3.11 6.08
N GLY A 21 5.59 -3.07 7.24
CA GLY A 21 7.04 -3.24 7.36
C GLY A 21 7.85 -2.06 6.82
N ASN A 22 9.16 -2.27 6.69
CA ASN A 22 10.15 -1.23 6.37
C ASN A 22 10.90 -1.49 5.05
N THR A 23 10.78 -2.69 4.47
CA THR A 23 11.45 -3.05 3.22
C THR A 23 10.46 -3.64 2.20
N PRO A 24 10.77 -3.58 0.89
CA PRO A 24 9.88 -4.14 -0.12
C PRO A 24 9.54 -5.62 0.02
N GLN A 25 10.51 -6.41 0.49
CA GLN A 25 10.32 -7.84 0.71
C GLN A 25 9.46 -8.11 1.95
N GLU A 26 9.75 -7.42 3.06
CA GLU A 26 8.95 -7.53 4.28
C GLU A 26 7.49 -7.09 4.06
N GLN A 27 7.27 -5.99 3.30
CA GLN A 27 5.93 -5.55 2.96
C GLN A 27 5.17 -6.61 2.17
N LEU A 28 5.82 -7.26 1.20
CA LEU A 28 5.21 -8.30 0.39
C LEU A 28 4.68 -9.46 1.26
N GLU A 29 5.49 -9.90 2.23
CA GLU A 29 5.13 -10.98 3.16
C GLU A 29 4.00 -10.58 4.11
N LEU A 30 4.06 -9.37 4.68
CA LEU A 30 3.03 -8.86 5.59
C LEU A 30 1.68 -8.66 4.88
N VAL A 31 1.74 -8.15 3.65
CA VAL A 31 0.56 -7.95 2.80
C VAL A 31 -0.07 -9.29 2.41
N ALA A 32 0.74 -10.29 2.04
CA ALA A 32 0.25 -11.64 1.73
C ALA A 32 -0.49 -12.26 2.92
N ASN A 33 0.05 -12.15 4.13
CA ASN A 33 -0.61 -12.64 5.34
C ASN A 33 -1.93 -11.89 5.63
N THR A 34 -1.94 -10.57 5.45
CA THR A 34 -3.13 -9.74 5.64
C THR A 34 -4.23 -10.07 4.63
N ALA A 35 -3.86 -10.37 3.39
CA ALA A 35 -4.79 -10.64 2.30
C ALA A 35 -5.66 -11.87 2.58
N VAL A 36 -5.14 -12.90 3.27
CA VAL A 36 -5.91 -14.10 3.66
C VAL A 36 -7.20 -13.70 4.39
N HIS A 37 -7.07 -12.87 5.43
CA HIS A 37 -8.21 -12.42 6.23
C HIS A 37 -9.21 -11.56 5.43
N ILE A 38 -8.70 -10.76 4.47
CA ILE A 38 -9.54 -9.95 3.59
C ILE A 38 -10.36 -10.85 2.65
N VAL A 39 -9.72 -11.85 2.06
CA VAL A 39 -10.35 -12.80 1.14
C VAL A 39 -11.39 -13.65 1.88
N ASP A 40 -11.11 -14.09 3.11
CA ASP A 40 -12.06 -14.82 3.95
C ASP A 40 -13.36 -14.00 4.17
N MET A 41 -13.24 -12.72 4.53
CA MET A 41 -14.40 -11.83 4.68
C MET A 41 -15.19 -11.68 3.37
N ILE A 42 -14.49 -11.55 2.24
CA ILE A 42 -15.13 -11.46 0.92
C ILE A 42 -15.89 -12.77 0.60
N ALA A 43 -15.32 -13.93 0.93
CA ALA A 43 -15.94 -15.23 0.73
C ALA A 43 -17.22 -15.41 1.58
N GLU A 44 -17.29 -14.77 2.76
CA GLU A 44 -18.50 -14.69 3.59
C GLU A 44 -19.56 -13.70 3.04
N GLY A 45 -19.30 -13.06 1.90
CA GLY A 45 -20.21 -12.11 1.26
C GLY A 45 -20.14 -10.70 1.86
N ILE A 46 -19.09 -10.37 2.62
CA ILE A 46 -18.85 -9.03 3.16
C ILE A 46 -18.30 -8.13 2.04
N ASN A 47 -18.88 -6.94 1.93
CA ASN A 47 -18.35 -5.88 1.08
C ASN A 47 -17.18 -5.20 1.78
N VAL A 48 -15.97 -5.35 1.25
CA VAL A 48 -14.75 -4.83 1.88
C VAL A 48 -14.20 -3.64 1.10
N VAL A 49 -13.87 -2.56 1.81
CA VAL A 49 -13.02 -1.47 1.33
C VAL A 49 -11.71 -1.51 2.12
N VAL A 50 -10.57 -1.52 1.43
CA VAL A 50 -9.24 -1.54 2.06
C VAL A 50 -8.59 -0.18 1.87
N SER A 51 -8.12 0.42 2.96
CA SER A 51 -7.24 1.59 2.98
C SER A 51 -5.96 1.27 3.74
N HIS A 52 -4.94 2.11 3.59
CA HIS A 52 -3.67 1.90 4.29
C HIS A 52 -3.00 3.23 4.66
N GLY A 53 -2.15 3.20 5.68
CA GLY A 53 -1.11 4.20 5.91
C GLY A 53 0.12 3.94 5.03
N ASN A 54 1.04 4.90 4.95
CA ASN A 54 2.22 4.80 4.08
C ASN A 54 3.51 5.37 4.72
N GLY A 55 3.50 5.68 6.03
CA GLY A 55 4.59 6.42 6.70
C GLY A 55 6.00 5.87 6.44
N PRO A 56 6.27 4.58 6.73
CA PRO A 56 7.56 3.98 6.42
C PRO A 56 7.92 4.02 4.92
N GLN A 57 6.96 3.75 4.05
CA GLN A 57 7.15 3.62 2.60
C GLN A 57 7.42 4.97 1.93
N VAL A 58 6.63 5.99 2.27
CA VAL A 58 6.84 7.35 1.74
C VAL A 58 8.13 7.95 2.28
N GLY A 59 8.49 7.65 3.53
CA GLY A 59 9.78 8.05 4.11
C GLY A 59 10.96 7.42 3.37
N MET A 60 10.90 6.12 3.09
CA MET A 60 11.92 5.42 2.30
C MET A 60 12.07 6.05 0.89
N ILE A 61 10.97 6.30 0.19
CA ILE A 61 10.99 6.92 -1.15
C ILE A 61 11.57 8.33 -1.10
N ASN A 62 11.10 9.16 -0.16
CA ASN A 62 11.58 10.53 0.00
C ASN A 62 13.08 10.56 0.29
N ASN A 63 13.54 9.78 1.28
CA ASN A 63 14.95 9.73 1.65
C ASN A 63 15.84 9.26 0.50
N ALA A 64 15.36 8.34 -0.34
CA ALA A 64 16.10 7.88 -1.52
C ALA A 64 16.27 9.00 -2.57
N PHE A 65 15.20 9.78 -2.84
CA PHE A 65 15.27 10.92 -3.74
C PHE A 65 16.14 12.05 -3.18
N ASP A 66 15.98 12.38 -1.90
CA ASP A 66 16.80 13.40 -1.21
C ASP A 66 18.29 13.04 -1.30
N TYR A 67 18.63 11.77 -1.02
CA TYR A 67 19.99 11.29 -1.14
C TYR A 67 20.50 11.39 -2.58
N ALA A 68 19.73 10.93 -3.57
CA ALA A 68 20.15 10.96 -4.97
C ALA A 68 20.36 12.39 -5.47
N ALA A 69 19.41 13.30 -5.23
CA ALA A 69 19.48 14.70 -5.64
C ALA A 69 20.71 15.42 -5.06
N ALA A 70 21.11 15.08 -3.83
CA ALA A 70 22.29 15.64 -3.19
C ALA A 70 23.64 15.09 -3.71
N HIS A 71 23.67 13.90 -4.33
CA HIS A 71 24.93 13.19 -4.59
C HIS A 71 25.20 12.85 -6.07
N ASP A 72 24.18 12.79 -6.94
CA ASP A 72 24.36 12.29 -8.31
C ASP A 72 24.34 13.37 -9.40
N GLY A 73 23.94 14.60 -9.06
CA GLY A 73 23.88 15.76 -9.97
C GLY A 73 22.89 15.65 -11.13
N LYS A 74 22.02 14.62 -11.14
CA LYS A 74 21.09 14.33 -12.24
C LYS A 74 19.66 14.03 -11.78
N THR A 75 19.48 13.56 -10.55
CA THR A 75 18.17 13.30 -9.97
C THR A 75 17.61 14.60 -9.42
N PRO A 76 16.39 15.02 -9.82
CA PRO A 76 15.78 16.22 -9.27
C PRO A 76 15.31 15.99 -7.83
N GLU A 77 15.15 17.07 -7.08
CA GLU A 77 14.39 17.03 -5.83
C GLU A 77 12.97 16.54 -6.12
N MET A 78 12.52 15.54 -5.36
CA MET A 78 11.18 15.00 -5.49
C MET A 78 10.28 15.63 -4.42
N PRO A 79 9.22 16.37 -4.80
CA PRO A 79 8.35 16.93 -3.79
C PRO A 79 7.59 15.80 -3.05
N PHE A 80 7.35 16.03 -1.76
CA PHE A 80 6.76 15.02 -0.88
C PHE A 80 5.39 14.48 -1.34
N PRO A 81 4.47 15.27 -1.94
CA PRO A 81 3.23 14.75 -2.51
C PRO A 81 3.43 13.69 -3.60
N GLU A 82 4.44 13.85 -4.45
CA GLU A 82 4.81 12.91 -5.50
C GLU A 82 5.38 11.61 -4.90
N CYS A 83 6.22 11.71 -3.86
CA CYS A 83 6.61 10.54 -3.05
C CYS A 83 5.38 9.83 -2.47
N GLY A 84 4.38 10.61 -2.03
CA GLY A 84 3.08 10.11 -1.58
C GLY A 84 2.36 9.32 -2.69
N ALA A 85 2.26 9.87 -3.90
CA ALA A 85 1.65 9.19 -5.05
C ALA A 85 2.39 7.89 -5.40
N MET A 86 3.73 7.90 -5.41
CA MET A 86 4.53 6.70 -5.62
C MET A 86 4.27 5.62 -4.56
N SER A 87 4.20 6.02 -3.28
CA SER A 87 3.94 5.09 -2.19
C SER A 87 2.55 4.43 -2.29
N GLN A 88 1.53 5.15 -2.76
CA GLN A 88 0.20 4.58 -3.01
C GLN A 88 0.23 3.56 -4.15
N GLY A 89 0.94 3.86 -5.25
CA GLY A 89 1.13 2.90 -6.34
C GLY A 89 1.87 1.64 -5.89
N TYR A 90 2.94 1.81 -5.11
CA TYR A 90 3.75 0.73 -4.57
C TYR A 90 2.97 -0.19 -3.61
N ILE A 91 2.31 0.39 -2.60
CA ILE A 91 1.53 -0.38 -1.62
C ILE A 91 0.30 -0.99 -2.29
N GLY A 92 -0.42 -0.21 -3.10
CA GLY A 92 -1.61 -0.65 -3.83
C GLY A 92 -1.32 -1.79 -4.80
N TYR A 93 -0.14 -1.76 -5.46
CA TYR A 93 0.32 -2.87 -6.30
C TYR A 93 0.46 -4.17 -5.49
N GLN A 94 1.22 -4.15 -4.39
CA GLN A 94 1.42 -5.37 -3.59
C GLN A 94 0.13 -5.88 -2.96
N LEU A 95 -0.74 -4.99 -2.46
CA LEU A 95 -2.07 -5.36 -1.95
C LEU A 95 -2.93 -6.01 -3.03
N SER A 96 -2.93 -5.45 -4.24
CA SER A 96 -3.71 -5.99 -5.35
C SER A 96 -3.20 -7.38 -5.76
N GLN A 97 -1.88 -7.57 -5.86
CA GLN A 97 -1.29 -8.88 -6.18
C GLN A 97 -1.55 -9.95 -5.11
N ALA A 98 -1.75 -9.56 -3.85
CA ALA A 98 -2.04 -10.51 -2.79
C ALA A 98 -3.53 -10.89 -2.69
N ILE A 99 -4.43 -10.04 -3.20
CA ILE A 99 -5.89 -10.22 -3.10
C ILE A 99 -6.51 -10.77 -4.39
N LEU A 100 -6.00 -10.36 -5.56
CA LEU A 100 -6.58 -10.64 -6.89
C LEU A 100 -5.87 -11.80 -7.59
#